data_AF-R0KSH3-F1
#
_entry.id   AF-R0KSH3-F1
#
_cell.length_a   1.000
_cell.length_b   1.000
_cell.length_c   1.000
_cell.angle_alpha   90.00
_cell.angle_beta   90.00
_cell.angle_gamma   90.00
#
_symmetry.space_group_name_H-M   'P 1'
#
loop_
_entity.id
_entity.type
_entity.pdbx_description
1 polymer ?
#
loop_
_entity_poly.entity_id
_entity_poly.type
_entity_poly.pdbx_seq_one_letter_code
_entity_poly.pdbx_strand_id
1 'polypeptide(L)'
;MGKNIKKFKIIDVQNEIRSYYTLRPTPTRKKINLTDWQKKRLEVYFFINSYPNRMDCEMIKNEVNLPIKNIKIWFQNRRVKEKISIEERNKEGEGE
;
A
#
# COMPACT_ATOMS: atom_id res chain seq x y z
N MET A 1 19.87 33.26 -19.67
CA MET A 1 19.39 32.40 -18.56
C MET A 1 19.73 30.94 -18.89
N GLY A 2 20.83 30.41 -18.37
CA GLY A 2 21.24 29.02 -18.64
C GLY A 2 20.38 28.05 -17.82
N LYS A 3 19.70 27.11 -18.49
CA LYS A 3 18.95 26.04 -17.81
C LYS A 3 19.95 25.13 -17.09
N ASN A 4 19.83 25.04 -15.77
CA ASN A 4 20.64 24.15 -14.94
C ASN A 4 20.14 22.70 -15.14
N ILE A 5 20.68 22.02 -16.14
CA ILE A 5 20.33 20.62 -16.43
C ILE A 5 20.93 19.75 -15.33
N LYS A 6 20.09 19.14 -14.51
CA LYS A 6 20.52 18.15 -13.53
C LYS A 6 21.19 17.00 -14.27
N LYS A 7 22.48 16.76 -14.03
CA LYS A 7 23.17 15.57 -14.51
C LYS A 7 22.52 14.34 -13.88
N PHE A 8 21.79 13.57 -14.69
CA PHE A 8 21.30 12.25 -14.29
C PHE A 8 22.40 11.24 -14.56
N LYS A 9 22.88 10.56 -13.51
CA LYS A 9 23.74 9.39 -13.66
C LYS A 9 22.84 8.19 -13.93
N ILE A 10 22.90 7.64 -15.14
CA ILE A 10 22.24 6.38 -15.45
C ILE A 10 23.07 5.29 -14.74
N ILE A 11 22.44 4.57 -13.83
CA ILE A 11 23.09 3.53 -13.03
C ILE A 11 22.72 2.19 -13.67
N ASP A 12 23.67 1.58 -14.37
CA ASP A 12 23.46 0.35 -15.16
C ASP A 12 24.05 -0.91 -14.49
N VAL A 13 24.84 -0.74 -13.42
CA VAL A 13 25.54 -1.84 -12.76
C VAL A 13 24.88 -2.18 -11.42
N GLN A 14 24.54 -3.46 -11.22
CA GLN A 14 23.84 -3.99 -10.03
C GLN A 14 24.44 -3.51 -8.69
N ASN A 15 25.78 -3.44 -8.59
CA ASN A 15 26.46 -2.96 -7.38
C ASN A 15 26.28 -1.47 -7.13
N GLU A 16 26.23 -0.66 -8.19
CA GLU A 16 26.03 0.77 -8.10
C GLU A 16 24.55 1.12 -7.83
N ILE A 17 23.64 0.29 -8.34
CA ILE A 17 22.22 0.31 -7.97
C ILE A 17 22.09 0.00 -6.48
N ARG A 18 22.74 -1.07 -6.00
CA ARG A 18 22.74 -1.47 -4.59
C ARG A 18 23.35 -0.40 -3.69
N SER A 19 24.46 0.22 -4.08
CA SER A 19 25.07 1.31 -3.31
C SER A 19 24.17 2.55 -3.27
N TYR A 20 23.49 2.89 -4.38
CA TYR A 20 22.54 4.01 -4.41
C TYR A 20 21.33 3.82 -3.47
N TYR A 21 20.76 2.62 -3.42
CA TYR A 21 19.64 2.32 -2.52
C TYR A 21 20.04 2.16 -1.05
N THR A 22 21.31 1.87 -0.76
CA THR A 22 21.82 1.70 0.62
C THR A 22 22.38 3.00 1.20
N LEU A 23 22.97 3.89 0.40
CA LEU A 23 23.52 5.19 0.82
C LEU A 23 22.44 6.23 1.12
N ARG A 24 21.25 6.09 0.53
CA ARG A 24 20.07 6.80 1.02
C ARG A 24 19.47 5.91 2.10
N PRO A 25 19.60 6.23 3.39
CA PRO A 25 18.74 5.61 4.37
C PRO A 25 17.32 5.99 3.97
N THR A 26 16.66 5.11 3.23
CA THR A 26 15.23 5.25 2.99
C THR A 26 14.64 5.33 4.38
N PRO A 27 13.90 6.41 4.73
CA PRO A 27 13.35 6.52 6.06
C PRO A 27 12.52 5.26 6.29
N THR A 28 13.02 4.38 7.14
CA THR A 28 12.39 3.11 7.47
C THR A 28 11.13 3.48 8.21
N ARG A 29 10.03 3.61 7.47
CA ARG A 29 8.74 3.94 8.07
C ARG A 29 8.47 2.83 9.07
N LYS A 30 8.31 3.18 10.34
CA LYS A 30 7.97 2.22 11.39
C LYS A 30 6.75 1.44 10.93
N LYS A 31 6.91 0.12 10.79
CA LYS A 31 5.81 -0.77 10.41
C LYS A 31 4.83 -0.81 11.58
N ILE A 32 3.57 -0.51 11.29
CA ILE A 32 2.50 -0.61 12.29
C ILE A 32 1.87 -1.99 12.14
N ASN A 33 1.88 -2.76 13.23
CA ASN A 33 1.18 -4.03 13.31
C ASN A 33 -0.25 -3.77 13.77
N LEU A 34 -1.22 -4.13 12.94
CA LEU A 34 -2.63 -3.98 13.28
C LEU A 34 -3.05 -5.05 14.29
N THR A 35 -3.77 -4.66 15.33
CA THR A 35 -4.45 -5.60 16.22
C THR A 35 -5.57 -6.34 15.49
N ASP A 36 -6.00 -7.48 16.00
CA ASP A 36 -7.07 -8.25 15.35
C ASP A 36 -8.41 -7.52 15.37
N TRP A 37 -8.67 -6.73 16.40
CA TRP A 37 -9.84 -5.86 16.45
C TRP A 37 -9.81 -4.80 15.34
N GLN A 38 -8.66 -4.13 15.14
CA GLN A 38 -8.51 -3.16 14.05
C GLN A 38 -8.71 -3.80 12.67
N LYS A 39 -8.16 -5.00 12.45
CA LYS A 39 -8.35 -5.75 11.19
C LYS A 39 -9.82 -6.07 10.96
N LYS A 40 -10.51 -6.63 11.96
CA LYS A 40 -11.95 -6.96 11.87
C LYS A 40 -12.77 -5.73 11.55
N ARG A 41 -12.46 -4.60 12.18
CA ARG A 41 -13.21 -3.37 11.92
C ARG A 41 -12.99 -2.83 10.51
N LEU A 42 -11.75 -2.87 10.02
CA LEU A 42 -11.45 -2.50 8.63
C LEU A 42 -12.15 -3.41 7.61
N GLU A 43 -12.28 -4.71 7.87
CA GLU A 43 -13.05 -5.63 7.00
C GLU A 43 -14.55 -5.27 6.97
N VAL A 44 -15.15 -4.89 8.10
CA VAL A 44 -16.56 -4.44 8.14
C VAL A 44 -16.75 -3.20 7.27
N TYR A 45 -15.87 -2.21 7.39
CA TYR A 45 -15.93 -1.02 6.53
C TYR A 45 -15.70 -1.33 5.06
N PHE A 46 -14.78 -2.26 4.76
CA PHE A 46 -14.52 -2.71 3.40
C PHE A 46 -15.77 -3.34 2.76
N PHE A 47 -16.49 -4.18 3.51
CA PHE A 47 -17.73 -4.79 3.04
C PHE A 47 -18.81 -3.74 2.71
N ILE A 48 -18.88 -2.65 3.48
CA ILE A 48 -19.83 -1.55 3.22
C ILE A 48 -19.39 -0.71 2.01
N ASN A 49 -18.12 -0.32 1.97
CA ASN A 49 -17.56 0.47 0.87
C ASN A 49 -16.05 0.19 0.70
N SER A 50 -15.70 -0.53 -0.36
CA SER A 50 -14.30 -0.85 -0.71
C SER A 50 -13.48 0.37 -1.19
N TYR A 51 -14.12 1.51 -1.44
CA TYR A 51 -13.52 2.78 -1.87
C TYR A 51 -13.97 3.94 -0.95
N PRO A 52 -13.51 3.97 0.32
CA PRO A 52 -13.90 5.00 1.28
C PRO A 52 -13.47 6.39 0.81
N ASN A 53 -14.39 7.35 0.92
CA ASN A 53 -14.10 8.75 0.62
C ASN A 53 -13.32 9.41 1.79
N ARG A 54 -13.08 10.72 1.71
CA ARG A 54 -12.34 11.45 2.76
C ARG A 54 -13.06 11.41 4.12
N MET A 55 -14.37 11.54 4.15
CA MET A 55 -15.18 11.53 5.37
C MET A 55 -15.17 10.13 6.00
N ASP A 56 -15.37 9.10 5.18
CA ASP A 56 -15.32 7.70 5.62
C ASP A 56 -13.95 7.39 6.24
N CYS A 57 -12.86 7.85 5.61
CA CYS A 57 -11.51 7.66 6.15
C CYS A 57 -11.31 8.35 7.51
N GLU A 58 -11.92 9.51 7.75
CA GLU A 58 -11.82 10.21 9.03
C GLU A 58 -12.62 9.49 10.12
N MET A 59 -13.82 9.00 9.79
CA MET A 59 -14.62 8.18 10.69
C MET A 59 -13.87 6.91 11.11
N ILE A 60 -13.33 6.18 10.13
CA ILE A 60 -12.54 4.97 10.39
C ILE A 60 -11.34 5.31 11.26
N LYS A 61 -10.59 6.38 10.94
CA LYS A 61 -9.43 6.85 11.72
C LYS A 61 -9.79 7.07 13.19
N ASN A 62 -10.89 7.76 13.47
CA ASN A 62 -11.31 8.03 14.84
C ASN A 62 -11.69 6.75 15.60
N GLU A 63 -12.29 5.78 14.91
CA GLU A 63 -12.65 4.51 15.54
C GLU A 63 -11.44 3.59 15.75
N VAL A 64 -10.65 3.32 14.72
CA VAL A 64 -9.55 2.34 14.80
C VAL A 64 -8.23 2.93 15.32
N ASN A 65 -8.20 4.25 15.51
CA ASN A 65 -7.03 5.05 15.93
C ASN A 65 -5.78 4.79 15.07
N LEU A 66 -5.95 4.83 13.75
CA LEU A 66 -4.87 4.69 12.77
C LEU A 66 -4.74 5.93 11.90
N PRO A 67 -3.52 6.31 11.48
CA PRO A 67 -3.35 7.38 10.50
C PRO A 67 -4.13 7.09 9.20
N ILE A 68 -4.76 8.12 8.63
CA ILE A 68 -5.52 8.03 7.36
C ILE A 68 -4.71 7.34 6.26
N LYS A 69 -3.41 7.63 6.20
CA LYS A 69 -2.51 7.01 5.22
C LYS A 69 -2.50 5.48 5.35
N ASN A 70 -2.47 4.95 6.57
CA ASN A 70 -2.44 3.51 6.81
C ASN A 70 -3.78 2.88 6.44
N ILE A 71 -4.89 3.57 6.71
CA ILE A 71 -6.23 3.14 6.29
C ILE A 71 -6.27 3.06 4.76
N LYS A 72 -5.89 4.13 4.05
CA LYS A 72 -5.85 4.14 2.57
C LYS A 72 -4.99 3.00 2.00
N ILE A 73 -3.80 2.78 2.56
CA ILE A 73 -2.92 1.68 2.15
C ILE A 73 -3.57 0.32 2.43
N TRP A 74 -4.22 0.16 3.57
CA TRP A 74 -4.90 -1.09 3.91
C TRP A 74 -6.02 -1.39 2.90
N PHE A 75 -6.87 -0.41 2.57
CA PHE A 75 -7.92 -0.57 1.57
C PHE A 75 -7.36 -0.88 0.18
N GLN A 76 -6.26 -0.23 -0.22
CA GLN A 76 -5.56 -0.54 -1.47
C GLN A 76 -5.08 -2.00 -1.49
N ASN A 77 -4.36 -2.43 -0.45
CA ASN A 77 -3.85 -3.79 -0.35
C ASN A 77 -5.00 -4.81 -0.29
N ARG A 78 -6.10 -4.48 0.38
CA ARG A 78 -7.25 -5.37 0.53
C ARG A 78 -7.96 -5.63 -0.80
N ARG A 79 -8.09 -4.62 -1.67
CA ARG A 79 -8.61 -4.78 -3.04
C ARG A 79 -7.70 -5.64 -3.91
N VAL A 80 -6.38 -5.47 -3.79
CA VAL A 80 -5.42 -6.33 -4.51
C VAL A 80 -5.59 -7.78 -4.06
N LYS A 81 -5.69 -8.02 -2.75
CA LYS A 81 -5.94 -9.37 -2.21
C LYS A 81 -7.26 -9.97 -2.72
N GLU A 82 -8.34 -9.18 -2.74
CA GLU A 82 -9.63 -9.60 -3.28
C GLU A 82 -9.52 -9.99 -4.76
N LYS A 83 -8.88 -9.15 -5.57
CA LYS A 83 -8.65 -9.43 -7.00
C LYS A 83 -7.89 -10.74 -7.20
N ILE A 84 -6.77 -10.94 -6.49
CA ILE A 84 -5.97 -12.18 -6.56
C ILE A 84 -6.84 -13.39 -6.19
N SER A 85 -7.63 -13.31 -5.12
CA SER A 85 -8.50 -14.41 -4.70
C SER A 85 -9.65 -14.72 -5.66
N ILE A 86 -10.07 -13.75 -6.48
CA ILE A 86 -11.06 -13.97 -7.56
C ILE A 86 -10.38 -14.64 -8.74
N GLU A 87 -9.18 -14.19 -9.13
CA GLU A 87 -8.39 -14.78 -10.22
C GLU A 87 -7.99 -16.23 -9.94
N GLU A 88 -7.63 -16.56 -8.69
CA GLU A 88 -7.33 -17.93 -8.27
C GLU A 88 -8.55 -18.85 -8.44
N ARG A 89 -9.73 -18.43 -7.98
CA ARG A 89 -10.98 -19.20 -8.12
C ARG A 89 -11.40 -19.39 -9.59
N ASN A 90 -11.18 -18.39 -10.45
CA ASN A 90 -11.55 -18.51 -11.85
C ASN A 90 -10.65 -19.50 -12.62
N LYS A 91 -9.38 -19.65 -12.24
CA LYS A 91 -8.46 -20.62 -12.86
C LYS A 91 -8.81 -22.07 -12.54
N GLU A 92 -9.44 -22.33 -11.39
CA GLU A 92 -9.85 -23.68 -11.00
C GLU A 92 -11.08 -24.16 -11.79
N GLY A 93 -11.91 -23.24 -12.33
CA GLY A 93 -13.12 -23.56 -13.08
C GLY A 93 -12.95 -23.77 -14.59
N GLU A 94 -11.78 -23.50 -15.16
CA GLU A 94 -11.50 -23.69 -16.60
C GLU A 94 -10.87 -25.06 -16.91
N GLY A 95 -10.72 -25.91 -15.89
CA GLY A 95 -10.11 -27.25 -15.98
C GLY A 95 -11.09 -28.43 -15.97
N GLU A 96 -12.40 -28.19 -16.08
CA GLU A 96 -13.46 -29.22 -16.16
C GLU A 96 -14.09 -29.31 -17.55
#